data_AF-A0A940SWG1-F1
#
_entry.id   AF-A0A940SWG1-F1
#
_cell.length_a   1.000
_cell.length_b   1.000
_cell.length_c   1.000
_cell.angle_alpha   90.00
_cell.angle_beta   90.00
_cell.angle_gamma   90.00
#
_symmetry.space_group_name_H-M   'P 1'
#
loop_
_entity.id
_entity.type
_entity.pdbx_description
1 polymer ?
#
loop_
_entity_poly.entity_id
_entity_poly.type
_entity_poly.pdbx_seq_one_letter_code
_entity_poly.pdbx_strand_id
1 'polypeptide(L)'
;MKIVEGLLPFIKVNRAEKSIQEDINKAFEKINQNENTPLMNKFRGVSVEDANSIFENLSDNRKSLEDKAKVTAVAVTVSFTLFGGMAGYLLNLREKFLDHNFFNISLILALLILVFYLIVSGWYSLKTLNSRPTNDFSLDDLEYLVTLSGNEDNMLKEKVYLIARNYELKMYDNLKLSNYVIASNTSLRNSLVCVGLLLLITTSSFIIPTTSNNDKVLNEISNVHAKTNTAINEVKSVLAELNELSKNVQQQRKFEPVQLQYLNDMTEKMTELSKKIDVLKFEMEHQKEPSLDHGGVTTR
;
A
#
# COMPACT_ATOMS: atom_id res chain seq x y z
N MET A 1 -15.01 12.81 -26.79
CA MET A 1 -15.46 13.80 -25.79
C MET A 1 -16.33 13.21 -24.66
N LYS A 2 -17.24 12.26 -24.95
CA LYS A 2 -18.14 11.63 -23.94
C LYS A 2 -17.46 10.97 -22.72
N ILE A 3 -16.27 10.40 -22.88
CA ILE A 3 -15.53 9.72 -21.78
C ILE A 3 -15.02 10.74 -20.75
N VAL A 4 -14.46 11.86 -21.21
CA VAL A 4 -13.96 12.94 -20.32
C VAL A 4 -15.12 13.58 -19.55
N GLU A 5 -16.29 13.68 -20.16
CA GLU A 5 -17.50 14.21 -19.51
C GLU A 5 -18.10 13.26 -18.47
N GLY A 6 -17.87 11.94 -18.60
CA GLY A 6 -18.24 10.95 -17.59
C GLY A 6 -17.25 10.90 -16.40
N LEU A 7 -15.97 11.13 -16.67
CA LEU A 7 -14.93 11.19 -15.63
C LEU A 7 -14.96 12.51 -14.85
N LEU A 8 -15.21 13.63 -15.54
CA LEU A 8 -15.15 14.97 -14.94
C LEU A 8 -16.50 15.68 -15.10
N PRO A 9 -17.52 15.31 -14.28
CA PRO A 9 -18.87 15.85 -14.40
C PRO A 9 -18.93 17.37 -14.22
N PHE A 10 -17.98 17.96 -13.48
CA PHE A 10 -17.89 19.43 -13.30
C PHE A 10 -17.68 20.19 -14.61
N ILE A 11 -16.97 19.62 -15.60
CA ILE A 11 -16.71 20.29 -16.88
C ILE A 11 -18.03 20.44 -17.65
N LYS A 12 -18.84 19.39 -17.67
CA LYS A 12 -20.14 19.39 -18.33
C LYS A 12 -21.08 20.39 -17.67
N VAL A 13 -21.10 20.42 -16.35
CA VAL A 13 -21.94 21.34 -15.57
C VAL A 13 -21.54 22.78 -15.78
N ASN A 14 -20.24 23.12 -15.71
CA ASN A 14 -19.80 24.50 -15.93
C ASN A 14 -20.11 25.00 -17.34
N ARG A 15 -20.00 24.14 -18.36
CA ARG A 15 -20.42 24.51 -19.73
C ARG A 15 -21.93 24.71 -19.82
N ALA A 16 -22.71 23.79 -19.25
CA ALA A 16 -24.16 23.91 -19.23
C ALA A 16 -24.60 25.17 -18.46
N GLU A 17 -23.98 25.47 -17.31
CA GLU A 17 -24.26 26.65 -16.49
C GLU A 17 -23.98 27.94 -17.27
N LYS A 18 -22.89 28.02 -18.04
CA LYS A 18 -22.63 29.16 -18.94
C LYS A 18 -23.71 29.31 -20.00
N SER A 19 -24.07 28.23 -20.70
CA SER A 19 -25.14 28.26 -21.71
C SER A 19 -26.47 28.72 -21.12
N ILE A 20 -26.84 28.20 -19.96
CA ILE A 20 -28.10 28.59 -19.29
C ILE A 20 -28.04 30.05 -18.85
N GLN A 21 -26.89 30.53 -18.39
CA GLN A 21 -26.74 31.93 -18.00
C GLN A 21 -26.90 32.88 -19.20
N GLU A 22 -26.37 32.50 -20.37
CA GLU A 22 -26.60 33.24 -21.62
C GLU A 22 -28.08 33.26 -22.00
N ASP A 23 -28.77 32.12 -21.88
CA ASP A 23 -30.21 32.03 -22.18
C ASP A 23 -31.06 32.84 -21.20
N ILE A 24 -30.72 32.82 -19.91
CA ILE A 24 -31.33 33.68 -18.87
C ILE A 24 -31.14 35.15 -19.22
N ASN A 25 -29.91 35.57 -19.57
CA ASN A 25 -29.62 36.96 -19.89
C ASN A 25 -30.42 37.43 -21.11
N LYS A 26 -30.52 36.60 -22.17
CA LYS A 26 -31.34 36.87 -23.36
C LYS A 26 -32.83 36.95 -23.02
N ALA A 27 -33.32 36.06 -22.16
CA ALA A 27 -34.71 36.10 -21.71
C ALA A 27 -35.00 37.36 -20.89
N PHE A 28 -34.11 37.74 -19.96
CA PHE A 28 -34.22 38.98 -19.19
C PHE A 28 -34.19 40.23 -20.06
N GLU A 29 -33.32 40.27 -21.07
CA GLU A 29 -33.25 41.40 -22.00
C GLU A 29 -34.59 41.59 -22.75
N LYS A 30 -35.17 40.50 -23.27
CA LYS A 30 -36.48 40.52 -23.93
C LYS A 30 -37.61 40.90 -22.99
N ILE A 31 -37.62 40.36 -21.77
CA ILE A 31 -38.61 40.69 -20.74
C ILE A 31 -38.53 42.19 -20.38
N ASN A 32 -37.32 42.75 -20.24
CA ASN A 32 -37.11 44.18 -19.95
C ASN A 32 -37.54 45.07 -21.12
N GLN A 33 -37.45 44.57 -22.35
CA GLN A 33 -37.94 45.25 -23.55
C GLN A 33 -39.46 45.06 -23.77
N ASN A 34 -40.18 44.41 -22.84
CA ASN A 34 -41.59 44.00 -22.98
C ASN A 34 -41.87 43.14 -24.22
N GLU A 35 -40.87 42.42 -24.71
CA GLU A 35 -41.02 41.47 -25.80
C GLU A 35 -41.43 40.09 -25.28
N ASN A 36 -42.40 39.46 -25.94
CA ASN A 36 -42.77 38.10 -25.63
C ASN A 36 -41.69 37.12 -26.08
N THR A 37 -41.20 36.30 -25.16
CA THR A 37 -40.29 35.20 -25.51
C THR A 37 -41.05 34.07 -26.23
N PRO A 38 -40.35 33.19 -26.97
CA PRO A 38 -40.97 32.02 -27.58
C PRO A 38 -41.69 31.11 -26.58
N LEU A 39 -41.22 31.07 -25.32
CA LEU A 39 -41.83 30.30 -24.24
C LEU A 39 -43.11 30.97 -23.74
N MET A 40 -43.09 32.30 -23.54
CA MET A 40 -44.29 33.06 -23.15
C MET A 40 -45.38 33.01 -24.22
N ASN A 41 -45.00 32.97 -25.51
CA ASN A 41 -45.95 32.83 -26.60
C ASN A 41 -46.73 31.49 -26.55
N LYS A 42 -46.20 30.44 -25.91
CA LYS A 42 -46.91 29.16 -25.74
C LYS A 42 -48.06 29.24 -24.73
N PHE A 43 -48.06 30.26 -23.87
CA PHE A 43 -49.16 30.53 -22.95
C PHE A 43 -50.28 31.37 -23.59
N ARG A 44 -50.14 31.80 -24.85
CA ARG A 44 -51.22 32.51 -25.55
C ARG A 44 -52.42 31.59 -25.74
N GLY A 45 -53.56 32.00 -25.18
CA GLY A 45 -54.81 31.25 -25.27
C GLY A 45 -54.95 30.09 -24.28
N VAL A 46 -54.00 29.96 -23.33
CA VAL A 46 -54.11 29.04 -22.20
C VAL A 46 -55.00 29.67 -21.14
N SER A 47 -55.86 28.86 -20.50
CA SER A 47 -56.69 29.33 -19.38
C SER A 47 -55.82 29.66 -18.17
N VAL A 48 -56.33 30.48 -17.23
CA VAL A 48 -55.59 30.79 -16.01
C VAL A 48 -55.37 29.52 -15.18
N GLU A 49 -56.37 28.65 -15.11
CA GLU A 49 -56.32 27.39 -14.39
C GLU A 49 -55.25 26.45 -14.94
N ASP A 50 -55.17 26.30 -16.27
CA ASP A 50 -54.15 25.48 -16.92
C ASP A 50 -52.75 26.08 -16.73
N ALA A 51 -52.62 27.41 -16.83
CA ALA A 51 -51.36 28.10 -16.60
C ALA A 51 -50.86 27.93 -15.15
N ASN A 52 -51.77 28.00 -14.18
CA ASN A 52 -51.49 27.73 -12.77
C ASN A 52 -51.03 26.28 -12.57
N SER A 53 -51.75 25.30 -13.14
CA SER A 53 -51.39 23.88 -13.03
C SER A 53 -50.00 23.61 -13.62
N ILE A 54 -49.67 24.20 -14.77
CA ILE A 54 -48.34 24.07 -15.39
C ILE A 54 -47.25 24.66 -14.48
N PHE A 55 -47.52 25.79 -13.82
CA PHE A 55 -46.59 26.44 -12.90
C PHE A 55 -46.41 25.66 -11.58
N GLU A 56 -47.47 25.08 -11.04
CA GLU A 56 -47.43 24.21 -9.86
C GLU A 56 -46.60 22.96 -10.12
N ASN A 57 -46.83 22.29 -11.25
CA ASN A 57 -46.03 21.14 -11.68
C ASN A 57 -44.52 21.47 -11.77
N LEU A 58 -44.18 22.69 -12.21
CA LEU A 58 -42.79 23.15 -12.24
C LEU A 58 -42.22 23.35 -10.82
N SER A 59 -43.04 23.81 -9.88
CA SER A 59 -42.65 23.97 -8.47
C SER A 59 -42.45 22.63 -7.78
N ASP A 60 -43.26 21.63 -8.09
CA ASP A 60 -43.09 20.27 -7.55
C ASP A 60 -41.86 19.56 -8.12
N ASN A 61 -41.51 19.80 -9.39
CA ASN A 61 -40.24 19.33 -9.96
C ASN A 61 -39.03 19.82 -9.14
N ARG A 62 -39.08 21.06 -8.64
CA ARG A 62 -38.01 21.59 -7.78
C ARG A 62 -37.90 20.81 -6.48
N LYS A 63 -39.02 20.60 -5.77
CA LYS A 63 -39.04 19.80 -4.53
C LYS A 63 -38.45 18.41 -4.77
N SER A 64 -38.80 17.78 -5.89
CA SER A 64 -38.22 16.49 -6.29
C SER A 64 -36.70 16.54 -6.47
N LEU A 65 -36.17 17.61 -7.07
CA LEU A 65 -34.72 17.80 -7.21
C LEU A 65 -34.03 18.03 -5.86
N GLU A 66 -34.64 18.80 -4.97
CA GLU A 66 -34.14 19.03 -3.62
C GLU A 66 -34.12 17.73 -2.81
N ASP A 67 -35.17 16.91 -2.89
CA ASP A 67 -35.22 15.62 -2.19
C ASP A 67 -34.16 14.66 -2.71
N LYS A 68 -33.92 14.62 -4.04
CA LYS A 68 -32.79 13.87 -4.61
C LYS A 68 -31.44 14.37 -4.07
N ALA A 69 -31.27 15.68 -3.92
CA ALA A 69 -30.07 16.24 -3.32
C ALA A 69 -29.95 15.90 -1.82
N LYS A 70 -31.04 15.90 -1.04
CA LYS A 70 -30.99 15.46 0.37
C LYS A 70 -30.51 14.03 0.49
N VAL A 71 -31.09 13.12 -0.31
CA VAL A 71 -30.68 11.71 -0.35
C VAL A 71 -29.21 11.58 -0.75
N THR A 72 -28.77 12.35 -1.74
CA THR A 72 -27.37 12.34 -2.20
C THR A 72 -26.42 12.87 -1.11
N ALA A 73 -26.79 13.93 -0.38
CA ALA A 73 -26.02 14.45 0.73
C ALA A 73 -25.85 13.41 1.86
N VAL A 74 -26.94 12.72 2.22
CA VAL A 74 -26.90 11.63 3.21
C VAL A 74 -25.97 10.50 2.73
N ALA A 75 -26.07 10.11 1.45
CA ALA A 75 -25.21 9.08 0.88
C ALA A 75 -23.72 9.48 0.86
N VAL A 76 -23.42 10.76 0.59
CA VAL A 76 -22.05 11.29 0.70
C VAL A 76 -21.53 11.17 2.14
N THR A 77 -22.34 11.51 3.14
CA THR A 77 -21.97 11.37 4.56
C THR A 77 -21.66 9.92 4.92
N VAL A 78 -22.54 8.98 4.55
CA VAL A 78 -22.32 7.54 4.79
C VAL A 78 -21.03 7.06 4.11
N SER A 79 -20.78 7.52 2.88
CA SER A 79 -19.57 7.18 2.14
C SER A 79 -18.30 7.72 2.82
N PHE A 80 -18.34 8.93 3.38
CA PHE A 80 -17.24 9.48 4.17
C PHE A 80 -16.97 8.68 5.45
N THR A 81 -18.02 8.23 6.14
CA THR A 81 -17.88 7.38 7.33
C THR A 81 -17.24 6.03 6.98
N LEU A 82 -17.70 5.37 5.91
CA LEU A 82 -17.10 4.13 5.42
C LEU A 82 -15.63 4.32 5.04
N PHE A 83 -15.34 5.40 4.33
CA PHE A 83 -13.98 5.77 3.96
C PHE A 83 -13.09 6.01 5.19
N GLY A 84 -13.57 6.73 6.21
CA GLY A 84 -12.82 6.97 7.44
C GLY A 84 -12.46 5.68 8.17
N GLY A 85 -13.40 4.74 8.28
CA GLY A 85 -13.12 3.41 8.84
C GLY A 85 -12.09 2.64 8.02
N MET A 86 -12.16 2.74 6.70
CA MET A 86 -11.24 2.05 5.79
C MET A 86 -9.85 2.68 5.75
N ALA A 87 -9.73 4.00 5.91
CA ALA A 87 -8.46 4.71 5.98
C ALA A 87 -7.66 4.28 7.22
N GLY A 88 -8.32 4.10 8.37
CA GLY A 88 -7.68 3.54 9.57
C GLY A 88 -7.14 2.12 9.33
N TYR A 89 -7.87 1.31 8.58
CA TYR A 89 -7.43 -0.03 8.20
C TYR A 89 -6.23 -0.01 7.23
N LEU A 90 -6.24 0.90 6.25
CA LEU A 90 -5.13 1.11 5.31
C LEU A 90 -3.85 1.57 6.00
N LEU A 91 -3.95 2.41 7.03
CA LEU A 91 -2.80 2.85 7.83
C LEU A 91 -2.13 1.67 8.55
N ASN A 92 -2.92 0.72 9.08
CA ASN A 92 -2.40 -0.49 9.70
C ASN A 92 -1.78 -1.47 8.69
N LEU A 93 -2.27 -1.49 7.46
CA LEU A 93 -1.68 -2.30 6.37
C LEU A 93 -0.39 -1.73 5.82
N ARG A 94 -0.08 -0.44 6.05
CA ARG A 94 1.15 0.21 5.58
C ARG A 94 2.40 -0.56 6.00
N GLU A 95 2.41 -1.12 7.21
CA GLU A 95 3.55 -1.89 7.73
C GLU A 95 3.80 -3.19 6.95
N LYS A 96 2.77 -3.77 6.33
CA LYS A 96 2.86 -5.01 5.54
C LYS A 96 3.27 -4.79 4.08
N PHE A 97 3.10 -3.57 3.55
CA PHE A 97 3.32 -3.24 2.13
C PHE A 97 4.56 -2.36 1.87
N LEU A 98 5.45 -2.23 2.85
CA LEU A 98 6.66 -1.39 2.74
C LEU A 98 7.59 -1.80 1.59
N ASP A 99 7.57 -3.05 1.14
CA ASP A 99 8.47 -3.53 0.09
C ASP A 99 8.05 -3.14 -1.35
N HIS A 100 6.82 -2.67 -1.56
CA HIS A 100 6.31 -2.30 -2.90
C HIS A 100 5.91 -0.82 -3.00
N ASN A 101 6.90 0.06 -3.18
CA ASN A 101 6.73 1.51 -3.33
C ASN A 101 5.67 1.94 -4.38
N PHE A 102 5.55 1.21 -5.49
CA PHE A 102 4.58 1.53 -6.55
C PHE A 102 3.12 1.35 -6.10
N PHE A 103 2.84 0.31 -5.30
CA PHE A 103 1.51 0.00 -4.81
C PHE A 103 1.02 1.07 -3.83
N ASN A 104 1.90 1.52 -2.94
CA ASN A 104 1.59 2.58 -1.98
C ASN A 104 1.27 3.90 -2.68
N ILE A 105 2.02 4.29 -3.72
CA ILE A 105 1.75 5.50 -4.50
C ILE A 105 0.40 5.41 -5.23
N SER A 106 0.12 4.27 -5.87
CA SER A 106 -1.17 4.04 -6.55
C SER A 106 -2.35 4.14 -5.59
N LEU A 107 -2.21 3.60 -4.38
CA LEU A 107 -3.23 3.62 -3.35
C LEU A 107 -3.51 5.05 -2.86
N ILE A 108 -2.45 5.83 -2.60
CA ILE A 108 -2.58 7.24 -2.22
C ILE A 108 -3.28 8.04 -3.34
N LEU A 109 -2.91 7.81 -4.60
CA LEU A 109 -3.54 8.49 -5.73
C LEU A 109 -5.03 8.13 -5.85
N ALA A 110 -5.39 6.85 -5.72
CA ALA A 110 -6.77 6.38 -5.74
C ALA A 110 -7.59 7.00 -4.60
N LEU A 111 -6.98 7.15 -3.42
CA LEU A 111 -7.58 7.79 -2.25
C LEU A 111 -7.83 9.29 -2.48
N LEU A 112 -6.89 10.01 -3.09
CA LEU A 112 -7.08 11.41 -3.46
C LEU A 112 -8.21 11.58 -4.48
N ILE A 113 -8.26 10.72 -5.50
CA ILE A 113 -9.32 10.72 -6.52
C ILE A 113 -10.68 10.46 -5.88
N LEU A 114 -10.76 9.50 -4.95
CA LEU A 114 -11.99 9.18 -4.23
C LEU A 114 -12.51 10.39 -3.42
N VAL A 115 -11.64 11.00 -2.61
CA VAL A 115 -11.98 12.16 -1.79
C VAL A 115 -12.43 13.32 -2.68
N PHE A 116 -11.74 13.55 -3.80
CA PHE A 116 -12.13 14.56 -4.78
C PHE A 116 -13.57 14.33 -5.29
N TYR A 117 -13.93 13.11 -5.71
CA TYR A 117 -15.29 12.83 -6.15
C TYR A 117 -16.35 13.01 -5.06
N LEU A 118 -16.05 12.63 -3.81
CA LEU A 118 -16.97 12.85 -2.69
C LEU A 118 -17.16 14.35 -2.37
N ILE A 119 -16.10 15.14 -2.41
CA ILE A 119 -16.17 16.60 -2.23
C ILE A 119 -17.02 17.22 -3.35
N VAL A 120 -16.75 16.89 -4.61
CA VAL A 120 -17.53 17.41 -5.75
C VAL A 120 -19.00 17.02 -5.63
N SER A 121 -19.27 15.76 -5.25
CA SER A 121 -20.63 15.27 -5.00
C SER A 121 -21.34 16.10 -3.92
N GLY A 122 -20.72 16.23 -2.75
CA GLY A 122 -21.25 16.99 -1.63
C GLY A 122 -21.45 18.47 -1.96
N TRP A 123 -20.50 19.07 -2.66
CA TRP A 123 -20.56 20.47 -3.09
C TRP A 123 -21.78 20.75 -3.97
N TYR A 124 -22.01 19.97 -5.02
CA TYR A 124 -23.18 20.16 -5.89
C TYR A 124 -24.50 19.83 -5.19
N SER A 125 -24.50 18.85 -4.28
CA SER A 125 -25.66 18.53 -3.46
C SER A 125 -26.03 19.73 -2.57
N LEU A 126 -25.04 20.35 -1.92
CA LEU A 126 -25.24 21.51 -1.07
C LEU A 126 -25.61 22.75 -1.89
N LYS A 127 -25.00 22.95 -3.08
CA LYS A 127 -25.39 24.02 -4.02
C LYS A 127 -26.85 23.89 -4.44
N THR A 128 -27.35 22.66 -4.61
CA THR A 128 -28.77 22.40 -4.91
C THR A 128 -29.65 22.77 -3.73
N LEU A 129 -29.30 22.32 -2.52
CA LEU A 129 -30.07 22.58 -1.29
C LEU A 129 -30.07 24.05 -0.85
N ASN A 130 -28.97 24.76 -1.08
CA ASN A 130 -28.80 26.17 -0.70
C ASN A 130 -29.23 27.14 -1.80
N SER A 131 -29.62 26.65 -2.98
CA SER A 131 -30.14 27.50 -4.02
C SER A 131 -31.50 28.00 -3.58
N ARG A 132 -31.59 29.23 -3.06
CA ARG A 132 -32.88 29.90 -2.87
C ARG A 132 -33.45 30.29 -4.24
N PRO A 133 -34.78 30.24 -4.44
CA PRO A 133 -35.38 30.79 -5.64
C PRO A 133 -35.00 32.26 -5.74
N THR A 134 -34.34 32.65 -6.83
CA THR A 134 -33.96 34.04 -7.09
C THR A 134 -35.19 34.91 -7.41
N ASN A 135 -36.24 34.28 -7.93
CA ASN A 135 -37.53 34.90 -8.22
C ASN A 135 -38.65 34.02 -7.63
N ASP A 136 -38.97 34.24 -6.35
CA ASP A 136 -40.04 33.54 -5.65
C ASP A 136 -41.28 34.43 -5.58
N PHE A 137 -41.89 34.67 -6.75
CA PHE A 137 -43.25 35.21 -6.77
C PHE A 137 -44.20 34.04 -6.54
N SER A 138 -44.87 34.04 -5.39
CA SER A 138 -45.97 33.12 -5.14
C SER A 138 -47.12 33.41 -6.13
N LEU A 139 -47.94 32.40 -6.42
CA LEU A 139 -49.21 32.62 -7.11
C LEU A 139 -50.07 33.69 -6.41
N ASP A 140 -49.96 33.79 -5.09
CA ASP A 140 -50.65 34.80 -4.28
C ASP A 140 -50.13 36.23 -4.54
N ASP A 141 -48.81 36.39 -4.75
CA ASP A 141 -48.19 37.68 -5.07
C ASP A 141 -48.59 38.14 -6.48
N LEU A 142 -48.74 37.18 -7.39
CA LEU A 142 -49.25 37.38 -8.74
C LEU A 142 -50.72 37.80 -8.76
N GLU A 143 -51.54 37.18 -7.91
CA GLU A 143 -52.96 37.48 -7.78
C GLU A 143 -53.20 38.92 -7.27
N TYR A 144 -52.41 39.36 -6.29
CA TYR A 144 -52.45 40.73 -5.77
C TYR A 144 -52.14 41.80 -6.83
N LEU A 145 -51.13 41.55 -7.69
CA LEU A 145 -50.74 42.48 -8.75
C LEU A 145 -51.82 42.62 -9.84
N VAL A 146 -52.56 41.55 -10.08
CA VAL A 146 -53.60 41.47 -11.11
C VAL A 146 -54.88 42.18 -10.67
N THR A 147 -55.24 42.13 -9.38
CA THR A 147 -56.42 42.85 -8.84
C THR A 147 -56.37 44.37 -8.98
N LEU A 148 -55.22 44.96 -9.30
CA LEU A 148 -55.04 46.40 -9.52
C LEU A 148 -55.46 46.86 -10.94
N SER A 149 -55.68 45.94 -11.89
CA SER A 149 -55.82 46.24 -13.33
C SER A 149 -57.23 46.71 -13.76
N GLY A 150 -58.25 46.59 -12.90
CA GLY A 150 -59.56 47.24 -13.04
C GLY A 150 -60.48 46.78 -14.19
N ASN A 151 -60.00 45.98 -15.16
CA ASN A 151 -60.79 45.46 -16.28
C ASN A 151 -60.62 43.93 -16.44
N GLU A 152 -61.69 43.16 -16.28
CA GLU A 152 -61.70 41.70 -16.11
C GLU A 152 -61.02 40.92 -17.25
N ASP A 153 -61.30 41.27 -18.51
CA ASP A 153 -60.72 40.59 -19.67
C ASP A 153 -59.23 40.86 -19.88
N ASN A 154 -58.79 42.09 -19.55
CA ASN A 154 -57.37 42.45 -19.59
C ASN A 154 -56.63 41.87 -18.39
N MET A 155 -57.29 41.79 -17.25
CA MET A 155 -56.80 41.21 -16.01
C MET A 155 -56.44 39.73 -16.19
N LEU A 156 -57.29 38.94 -16.86
CA LEU A 156 -57.01 37.53 -17.14
C LEU A 156 -55.79 37.35 -18.07
N LYS A 157 -55.69 38.17 -19.13
CA LYS A 157 -54.55 38.13 -20.05
C LYS A 157 -53.25 38.54 -19.37
N GLU A 158 -53.31 39.55 -18.51
CA GLU A 158 -52.17 40.01 -17.72
C GLU A 158 -51.73 38.96 -16.70
N LYS A 159 -52.67 38.27 -16.04
CA LYS A 159 -52.39 37.14 -15.15
C LYS A 159 -51.64 36.02 -15.87
N VAL A 160 -52.13 35.58 -17.03
CA VAL A 160 -51.46 34.54 -17.83
C VAL A 160 -50.07 34.98 -18.29
N TYR A 161 -49.90 36.25 -18.69
CA TYR A 161 -48.61 36.81 -19.07
C TYR A 161 -47.59 36.79 -17.92
N LEU A 162 -48.01 37.21 -16.72
CA LEU A 162 -47.14 37.21 -15.54
C LEU A 162 -46.81 35.78 -15.08
N ILE A 163 -47.75 34.83 -15.16
CA ILE A 163 -47.49 33.40 -14.91
C ILE A 163 -46.47 32.88 -15.91
N ALA A 164 -46.61 33.19 -17.20
CA ALA A 164 -45.70 32.75 -18.25
C ALA A 164 -44.28 33.30 -18.06
N ARG A 165 -44.15 34.57 -17.65
CA ARG A 165 -42.86 35.21 -17.32
C ARG A 165 -42.17 34.50 -16.15
N ASN A 166 -42.90 34.26 -15.06
CA ASN A 166 -42.37 33.60 -13.87
C ASN A 166 -42.06 32.12 -14.13
N TYR A 167 -42.86 31.45 -14.96
CA TYR A 167 -42.60 30.09 -15.41
C TYR A 167 -41.25 29.99 -16.12
N GLU A 168 -40.96 30.90 -17.07
CA GLU A 168 -39.70 30.87 -17.81
C GLU A 168 -38.49 31.05 -16.89
N LEU A 169 -38.53 32.02 -15.97
CA LEU A 169 -37.45 32.24 -15.01
C LEU A 169 -37.25 31.03 -14.09
N LYS A 170 -38.35 30.48 -13.55
CA LYS A 170 -38.32 29.30 -12.68
C LYS A 170 -37.84 28.04 -13.41
N MET A 171 -38.13 27.92 -14.71
CA MET A 171 -37.68 26.81 -15.56
C MET A 171 -36.15 26.81 -15.67
N TYR A 172 -35.52 27.96 -15.90
CA TYR A 172 -34.06 28.05 -15.98
C TYR A 172 -33.38 27.70 -14.64
N ASP A 173 -33.95 28.16 -13.52
CA ASP A 173 -33.46 27.79 -12.19
C ASP A 173 -33.55 26.28 -11.97
N ASN A 174 -34.69 25.65 -12.32
CA ASN A 174 -34.85 24.20 -12.26
C ASN A 174 -33.85 23.46 -13.17
N LEU A 175 -33.50 24.00 -14.32
CA LEU A 175 -32.51 23.40 -15.22
C LEU A 175 -31.10 23.45 -14.61
N LYS A 176 -30.73 24.54 -13.93
CA LYS A 176 -29.47 24.62 -13.17
C LYS A 176 -29.44 23.61 -12.03
N LEU A 177 -30.51 23.56 -11.22
CA LEU A 177 -30.67 22.60 -10.13
C LEU A 177 -30.57 21.16 -10.63
N SER A 178 -31.23 20.84 -11.75
CA SER A 178 -31.17 19.52 -12.36
C SER A 178 -29.75 19.13 -12.76
N ASN A 179 -28.99 20.04 -13.37
CA ASN A 179 -27.59 19.80 -13.72
C ASN A 179 -26.71 19.54 -12.48
N TYR A 180 -26.92 20.28 -11.38
CA TYR A 180 -26.20 20.03 -10.13
C TYR A 180 -26.53 18.65 -9.54
N VAL A 181 -27.81 18.27 -9.51
CA VAL A 181 -28.23 16.94 -9.02
C VAL A 181 -27.61 15.83 -9.87
N ILE A 182 -27.61 15.96 -11.20
CA ILE A 182 -27.00 14.97 -12.10
C ILE A 182 -25.49 14.87 -11.83
N ALA A 183 -24.80 15.99 -11.67
CA ALA A 183 -23.37 16.03 -11.41
C ALA A 183 -23.01 15.41 -10.06
N SER A 184 -23.79 15.74 -9.04
CA SER A 184 -23.66 15.22 -7.69
C SER A 184 -23.83 13.70 -7.71
N ASN A 185 -24.92 13.20 -8.27
CA ASN A 185 -25.20 11.77 -8.37
C ASN A 185 -24.16 11.01 -9.21
N THR A 186 -23.67 11.60 -10.30
CA THR A 186 -22.61 10.99 -11.13
C THR A 186 -21.29 10.90 -10.36
N SER A 187 -20.93 11.95 -9.63
CA SER A 187 -19.73 11.98 -8.78
C SER A 187 -19.83 10.98 -7.63
N LEU A 188 -21.01 10.87 -7.00
CA LEU A 188 -21.29 9.86 -5.98
C LEU A 188 -21.16 8.44 -6.54
N ARG A 189 -21.72 8.17 -7.72
CA ARG A 189 -21.59 6.85 -8.34
C ARG A 189 -20.11 6.51 -8.61
N ASN A 190 -19.34 7.45 -9.15
CA ASN A 190 -17.92 7.25 -9.40
C ASN A 190 -17.14 7.01 -8.10
N SER A 191 -17.47 7.71 -7.00
CA SER A 191 -16.83 7.48 -5.71
C SER A 191 -17.17 6.10 -5.15
N LEU A 192 -18.42 5.64 -5.22
CA LEU A 192 -18.79 4.28 -4.80
C LEU A 192 -18.04 3.20 -5.57
N VAL A 193 -17.86 3.37 -6.88
CA VAL A 193 -17.05 2.44 -7.69
C VAL A 193 -15.60 2.42 -7.21
N CYS A 194 -15.00 3.59 -6.93
CA CYS A 194 -13.66 3.67 -6.37
C CYS A 194 -13.55 3.01 -4.98
N VAL A 195 -14.53 3.20 -4.09
CA VAL A 195 -14.56 2.51 -2.78
C VAL A 195 -14.66 1.00 -2.98
N GLY A 196 -15.51 0.53 -3.88
CA GLY A 196 -15.63 -0.90 -4.20
C GLY A 196 -14.32 -1.51 -4.71
N LEU A 197 -13.61 -0.81 -5.59
CA LEU A 197 -12.29 -1.24 -6.07
C LEU A 197 -11.25 -1.27 -4.96
N LEU A 198 -11.21 -0.25 -4.10
CA LEU A 198 -10.33 -0.22 -2.94
C LEU A 198 -10.64 -1.41 -2.01
N LEU A 199 -11.91 -1.75 -1.81
CA LEU A 199 -12.30 -2.88 -0.96
C LEU A 199 -11.80 -4.20 -1.54
N LEU A 200 -11.94 -4.41 -2.85
CA LEU A 200 -11.42 -5.59 -3.54
C LEU A 200 -9.89 -5.68 -3.40
N ILE A 201 -9.18 -4.58 -3.56
CA ILE A 201 -7.71 -4.54 -3.41
C ILE A 201 -7.33 -4.89 -1.96
N THR A 202 -7.95 -4.25 -0.97
CA THR A 202 -7.66 -4.53 0.45
C THR A 202 -8.01 -5.96 0.86
N THR A 203 -9.08 -6.54 0.33
CA THR A 203 -9.48 -7.92 0.63
C THR A 203 -8.59 -8.94 -0.07
N SER A 204 -8.13 -8.67 -1.30
CA SER A 204 -7.15 -9.52 -1.98
C SER A 204 -5.82 -9.64 -1.23
N SER A 205 -5.45 -8.62 -0.44
CA SER A 205 -4.26 -8.65 0.40
C SER A 205 -4.29 -9.75 1.46
N PHE A 206 -5.46 -10.20 1.90
CA PHE A 206 -5.57 -11.30 2.87
C PHE A 206 -5.34 -12.67 2.25
N ILE A 207 -5.55 -12.78 0.93
CA ILE A 207 -5.48 -14.07 0.21
C ILE A 207 -4.04 -14.38 -0.18
N ILE A 208 -3.18 -13.37 -0.34
CA ILE A 208 -1.77 -13.57 -0.65
C ILE A 208 -1.07 -14.07 0.63
N PRO A 209 -0.57 -15.33 0.66
CA PRO A 209 0.19 -15.81 1.79
C PRO A 209 1.45 -14.97 1.91
N THR A 210 1.58 -14.24 3.01
CA THR A 210 2.85 -13.61 3.36
C THR A 210 3.84 -14.75 3.60
N THR A 211 4.75 -15.02 2.66
CA THR A 211 5.98 -15.74 2.99
C THR A 211 6.61 -14.96 4.13
N SER A 212 6.46 -15.51 5.32
CA SER A 212 6.86 -14.84 6.55
C SER A 212 8.36 -14.64 6.49
N ASN A 213 8.88 -13.53 7.01
CA ASN A 213 10.32 -13.40 7.26
C ASN A 213 10.87 -14.60 8.07
N ASN A 214 10.00 -15.32 8.80
CA ASN A 214 10.33 -16.56 9.45
C ASN A 214 10.84 -17.65 8.48
N ASP A 215 10.36 -17.72 7.23
CA ASP A 215 10.80 -18.74 6.28
C ASP A 215 12.23 -18.47 5.79
N LYS A 216 12.60 -17.19 5.63
CA LYS A 216 13.98 -16.79 5.32
C LYS A 216 14.91 -17.09 6.50
N VAL A 217 14.49 -16.75 7.71
CA VAL A 217 15.23 -17.05 8.95
C VAL A 217 15.37 -18.57 9.16
N LEU A 218 14.32 -19.35 8.89
CA LEU A 218 14.35 -20.80 9.01
C LEU A 218 15.32 -21.43 7.98
N ASN A 219 15.34 -20.91 6.76
CA ASN A 219 16.28 -21.34 5.72
C ASN A 219 17.72 -20.97 6.05
N GLU A 220 17.98 -19.80 6.63
CA GLU A 220 19.30 -19.43 7.12
C GLU A 220 19.76 -20.29 8.29
N ILE A 221 18.89 -20.55 9.27
CA ILE A 221 19.17 -21.45 10.40
C ILE A 221 19.46 -22.88 9.89
N SER A 222 18.68 -23.38 8.93
CA SER A 222 18.89 -24.68 8.31
C SER A 222 20.25 -24.78 7.61
N ASN A 223 20.63 -23.74 6.85
CA ASN A 223 21.93 -23.66 6.20
C ASN A 223 23.09 -23.58 7.18
N VAL A 224 22.95 -22.82 8.27
CA VAL A 224 23.95 -22.77 9.35
C VAL A 224 24.07 -24.15 9.99
N HIS A 225 22.94 -24.81 10.29
CA HIS A 225 22.96 -26.14 10.91
C HIS A 225 23.63 -27.19 10.02
N ALA A 226 23.39 -27.16 8.70
CA ALA A 226 24.06 -28.02 7.73
C ALA A 226 25.59 -27.81 7.75
N LYS A 227 26.05 -26.55 7.74
CA LYS A 227 27.48 -26.22 7.82
C LYS A 227 28.10 -26.67 9.15
N THR A 228 27.41 -26.47 10.27
CA THR A 228 27.88 -26.92 11.58
C THR A 228 28.02 -28.44 11.64
N ASN A 229 27.07 -29.19 11.06
CA ASN A 229 27.13 -30.64 11.02
C ASN A 229 28.31 -31.16 10.19
N THR A 230 28.62 -30.50 9.06
CA THR A 230 29.83 -30.82 8.28
C THR A 230 31.11 -30.60 9.10
N ALA A 231 31.23 -29.44 9.77
CA ALA A 231 32.38 -29.14 10.61
C ALA A 231 32.52 -30.11 11.79
N ILE A 232 31.41 -30.52 12.43
CA ILE A 232 31.42 -31.54 13.49
C ILE A 232 31.95 -32.87 12.96
N ASN A 233 31.58 -33.27 11.74
CA ASN A 233 32.06 -34.51 11.14
C ASN A 233 33.55 -34.46 10.82
N GLU A 234 34.07 -33.33 10.34
CA GLU A 234 35.50 -33.10 10.14
C GLU A 234 36.29 -33.14 11.46
N VAL A 235 35.76 -32.53 12.52
CA VAL A 235 36.39 -32.60 13.85
C VAL A 235 36.42 -34.04 14.37
N LYS A 236 35.36 -34.82 14.15
CA LYS A 236 35.31 -36.24 14.52
C LYS A 236 36.35 -37.07 13.76
N SER A 237 36.56 -36.81 12.47
CA SER A 237 37.56 -37.54 11.68
C SER A 237 38.98 -37.22 12.16
N VAL A 238 39.29 -35.94 12.40
CA VAL A 238 40.60 -35.53 12.95
C VAL A 238 40.83 -36.17 14.32
N LEU A 239 39.81 -36.22 15.18
CA LEU A 239 39.93 -36.84 16.51
C LEU A 239 40.17 -38.36 16.42
N ALA A 240 39.62 -39.03 15.41
CA ALA A 240 39.90 -40.44 15.14
C ALA A 240 41.36 -40.65 14.70
N GLU A 241 41.87 -39.82 13.78
CA GLU A 241 43.28 -39.84 13.36
C GLU A 241 44.24 -39.58 14.53
N LEU A 242 43.89 -38.63 15.40
CA LEU A 242 44.71 -38.26 16.56
C LEU A 242 44.77 -39.39 17.60
N ASN A 243 43.66 -40.12 17.79
CA ASN A 243 43.62 -41.31 18.63
C ASN A 243 44.45 -42.46 18.05
N GLU A 244 44.41 -42.66 16.73
CA GLU A 244 45.24 -43.65 16.06
C GLU A 244 46.73 -43.30 16.18
N LEU A 245 47.08 -42.03 15.95
CA LEU A 245 48.44 -41.53 16.13
C LEU A 245 48.92 -41.71 17.58
N SER A 246 48.09 -41.37 18.56
CA SER A 246 48.38 -41.57 19.98
C SER A 246 48.67 -43.04 20.31
N LYS A 247 47.89 -43.97 19.76
CA LYS A 247 48.11 -45.41 19.91
C LYS A 247 49.43 -45.86 19.28
N ASN A 248 49.77 -45.34 18.10
CA ASN A 248 51.02 -45.63 17.41
C ASN A 248 52.23 -45.10 18.19
N VAL A 249 52.15 -43.88 18.74
CA VAL A 249 53.18 -43.29 19.61
C VAL A 249 53.36 -44.11 20.89
N GLN A 250 52.27 -44.56 21.52
CA GLN A 250 52.37 -45.45 22.69
C GLN A 250 53.02 -46.79 22.37
N GLN A 251 52.76 -47.36 21.19
CA GLN A 251 53.44 -48.57 20.75
C GLN A 251 54.93 -48.32 20.54
N GLN A 252 55.32 -47.23 19.89
CA GLN A 252 56.74 -46.86 19.72
C GLN A 252 57.47 -46.65 21.05
N ARG A 253 56.85 -46.00 22.04
CA ARG A 253 57.42 -45.85 23.40
C ARG A 253 57.66 -47.18 24.11
N LYS A 254 56.97 -48.27 23.74
CA LYS A 254 57.23 -49.60 24.30
C LYS A 254 58.49 -50.26 23.69
N PHE A 255 58.93 -49.83 22.50
CA PHE A 255 60.14 -50.35 21.86
C PHE A 255 61.43 -49.65 22.35
N GLU A 256 61.33 -48.39 22.75
CA GLU A 256 62.45 -47.59 23.27
C GLU A 256 63.22 -48.23 24.46
N PRO A 257 62.55 -48.75 25.52
CA PRO A 257 63.26 -49.36 26.64
C PRO A 257 63.95 -50.69 26.27
N VAL A 258 63.43 -51.43 25.28
CA VAL A 258 64.01 -52.69 24.81
C VAL A 258 65.34 -52.43 24.07
N GLN A 259 65.39 -51.37 23.26
CA GLN A 259 66.61 -50.96 22.56
C GLN A 259 67.68 -50.43 23.53
N LEU A 260 67.27 -49.67 24.55
CA LEU A 260 68.16 -49.18 25.61
C LEU A 260 68.73 -50.32 26.48
N GLN A 261 67.92 -51.32 26.81
CA GLN A 261 68.37 -52.50 27.53
C GLN A 261 69.36 -53.32 26.70
N TYR A 262 69.10 -53.51 25.41
CA TYR A 262 70.03 -54.15 24.48
C TYR A 262 71.36 -53.39 24.37
N LEU A 263 71.33 -52.05 24.34
CA LEU A 263 72.53 -51.23 24.31
C LEU A 263 73.34 -51.34 25.62
N ASN A 264 72.67 -51.35 26.77
CA ASN A 264 73.31 -51.52 28.08
C ASN A 264 73.96 -52.89 28.22
N ASP A 265 73.28 -53.98 27.81
CA ASP A 265 73.86 -55.32 27.78
C ASP A 265 75.10 -55.38 26.88
N MET A 266 75.06 -54.69 25.73
CA MET A 266 76.22 -54.62 24.83
C MET A 266 77.39 -53.83 25.46
N THR A 267 77.09 -52.77 26.18
CA THR A 267 78.07 -51.94 26.90
C THR A 267 78.72 -52.72 28.05
N GLU A 268 77.93 -53.51 28.78
CA GLU A 268 78.43 -54.35 29.86
C GLU A 268 79.37 -55.45 29.32
N LYS A 269 78.98 -56.12 28.22
CA LYS A 269 79.86 -57.08 27.52
C LYS A 269 81.17 -56.46 27.04
N MET A 270 81.14 -55.24 26.50
CA MET A 270 82.37 -54.52 26.12
C MET A 270 83.26 -54.22 27.32
N THR A 271 82.66 -53.88 28.45
CA THR A 271 83.40 -53.57 29.69
C THR A 271 84.07 -54.83 30.26
N GLU A 272 83.38 -55.98 30.22
CA GLU A 272 83.94 -57.28 30.63
C GLU A 272 85.11 -57.71 29.72
N LEU A 273 84.96 -57.52 28.40
CA LEU A 273 86.02 -57.75 27.42
C LEU A 273 87.24 -56.85 27.68
N SER A 274 87.03 -55.57 27.97
CA SER A 274 88.12 -54.65 28.32
C SER A 274 88.89 -55.13 29.55
N LYS A 275 88.20 -55.57 30.60
CA LYS A 275 88.84 -56.12 31.81
C LYS A 275 89.67 -57.36 31.50
N LYS A 276 89.17 -58.27 30.66
CA LYS A 276 89.93 -59.47 30.24
C LYS A 276 91.18 -59.09 29.44
N ILE A 277 91.10 -58.06 28.59
CA ILE A 277 92.26 -57.52 27.86
C ILE A 277 93.29 -56.94 28.83
N ASP A 278 92.86 -56.22 29.86
CA ASP A 278 93.77 -55.63 30.85
C ASP A 278 94.44 -56.70 31.73
N VAL A 279 93.72 -57.77 32.09
CA VAL A 279 94.30 -58.94 32.79
C VAL A 279 95.33 -59.64 31.90
N LEU A 280 95.01 -59.87 30.62
CA LEU A 280 95.96 -60.47 29.67
C LEU A 280 97.21 -59.60 29.46
N LYS A 281 97.05 -58.27 29.42
CA LYS A 281 98.20 -57.34 29.39
C LYS A 281 99.06 -57.45 30.64
N PHE A 282 98.44 -57.53 31.82
CA PHE A 282 99.14 -57.70 33.08
C PHE A 282 99.89 -59.04 33.16
N GLU A 283 99.27 -60.14 32.71
CA GLU A 283 99.91 -61.46 32.62
C GLU A 283 101.09 -61.47 31.63
N MET A 284 100.98 -60.73 30.52
CA MET A 284 102.08 -60.55 29.57
C MET A 284 103.25 -59.73 30.14
N GLU A 285 102.99 -58.75 31.01
CA GLU A 285 104.04 -57.98 31.68
C GLU A 285 104.75 -58.77 32.79
N HIS A 286 104.06 -59.71 33.44
CA HIS A 286 104.62 -60.53 34.54
C HIS A 286 105.31 -61.85 34.10
N GLN A 287 105.37 -62.14 32.80
CA GLN A 287 106.16 -63.27 32.25
C GLN A 287 107.60 -62.91 31.86
N LYS A 288 108.08 -61.69 32.16
CA LYS A 288 109.50 -61.34 32.02
C LYS A 288 110.21 -61.32 33.38
N GLU A 289 111.10 -62.31 33.54
CA GLU A 289 112.19 -62.48 34.53
C GLU A 289 111.88 -63.25 35.84
N PRO A 290 112.75 -64.21 36.25
CA PRO A 290 114.09 -63.86 36.75
C PRO A 290 115.29 -64.79 36.43
N SER A 291 116.46 -64.15 36.51
CA SER A 291 117.79 -64.62 36.97
C SER A 291 118.61 -65.61 36.12
N LEU A 292 119.87 -65.26 35.83
CA LEU A 292 121.03 -65.88 36.50
C LEU A 292 122.36 -65.18 36.19
N ASP A 293 122.96 -64.71 37.28
CA ASP A 293 124.36 -64.41 37.50
C ASP A 293 125.18 -65.72 37.53
N HIS A 294 126.32 -65.77 36.84
CA HIS A 294 127.60 -66.20 37.42
C HIS A 294 128.76 -66.03 36.45
N GLY A 295 129.83 -65.46 37.00
CA GLY A 295 131.09 -65.18 36.32
C GLY A 295 131.94 -66.43 36.03
N GLY A 296 132.71 -66.30 34.96
CA GLY A 296 134.17 -66.44 35.02
C GLY A 296 134.78 -67.83 34.94
N VAL A 297 135.74 -67.96 34.02
CA VAL A 297 137.15 -68.37 34.25
C VAL A 297 137.67 -69.29 33.12
N THR A 298 138.43 -68.62 32.23
CA THR A 298 139.69 -68.98 31.57
C THR A 298 139.88 -70.20 30.64
N THR A 299 140.59 -69.84 29.55
CA THR A 299 141.70 -70.53 28.84
C THR A 299 141.39 -71.64 27.83
N ARG A 300 141.43 -71.28 26.54
CA ARG A 300 142.65 -71.38 25.72
C ARG A 300 142.65 -70.33 24.60
#